data_AF-A0A8T6F0N5-F1
#
_entry.id   AF-A0A8T6F0N5-F1
#
_cell.length_a   1.000
_cell.length_b   1.000
_cell.length_c   1.000
_cell.angle_alpha   90.00
_cell.angle_beta   90.00
_cell.angle_gamma   90.00
#
_symmetry.space_group_name_H-M   'P 1'
#
loop_
_entity.id
_entity.type
_entity.pdbx_description
1 polymer ?
#
loop_
_entity_poly.entity_id
_entity_poly.type
_entity_poly.pdbx_seq_one_letter_code
_entity_poly.pdbx_strand_id
1 'polypeptide(L)'
;MTTPGKGLDNLINSLLVKTREGRLPWFTTASPLSYSVAFSSSSVTIRRAGPTVFPDYVLSIQNDSGEEIETCTAFTRTDPRYSALEELFKYARRKATAVDETIAQIQEELAEV
;
A
#
# COMPACT_ATOMS: atom_id res chain seq x y z
N MET A 1 -13.64 25.99 0.93
CA MET A 1 -13.96 25.03 -0.15
C MET A 1 -12.72 24.19 -0.41
N THR A 2 -12.61 23.02 0.21
CA THR A 2 -11.53 22.05 -0.04
C THR A 2 -11.89 21.26 -1.29
N THR A 3 -11.06 21.35 -2.33
CA THR A 3 -11.25 20.59 -3.56
C THR A 3 -11.08 19.08 -3.25
N PRO A 4 -12.09 18.23 -3.48
CA PRO A 4 -12.10 16.85 -3.01
C PRO A 4 -10.88 15.99 -3.45
N GLY A 5 -10.25 16.31 -4.59
CA GLY A 5 -9.08 15.58 -5.09
C GLY A 5 -7.75 15.83 -4.34
N LYS A 6 -7.53 17.05 -3.81
CA LYS A 6 -6.22 17.40 -3.21
C LYS A 6 -5.94 16.67 -1.89
N GLY A 7 -6.99 16.33 -1.14
CA GLY A 7 -6.84 15.62 0.13
C GLY A 7 -6.29 14.20 -0.05
N LEU A 8 -6.79 13.50 -1.06
CA LEU A 8 -6.41 12.13 -1.37
C LEU A 8 -4.98 12.04 -1.91
N ASP A 9 -4.59 12.96 -2.80
CA ASP A 9 -3.22 13.03 -3.32
C ASP A 9 -2.21 13.29 -2.19
N ASN A 10 -2.52 14.20 -1.27
CA ASN A 10 -1.68 14.48 -0.10
C ASN A 10 -1.59 13.27 0.85
N LEU A 11 -2.68 12.53 1.01
CA LEU A 11 -2.70 11.30 1.81
C LEU A 11 -1.83 10.22 1.19
N ILE A 12 -1.96 9.95 -0.11
CA ILE A 12 -1.16 8.95 -0.83
C ILE A 12 0.34 9.26 -0.67
N ASN A 13 0.73 10.51 -0.89
CA ASN A 13 2.12 10.93 -0.72
C ASN A 13 2.59 10.75 0.72
N SER A 14 1.77 11.09 1.72
CA SER A 14 2.11 10.92 3.13
C SER A 14 2.26 9.45 3.52
N LEU A 15 1.37 8.58 3.03
CA LEU A 15 1.45 7.13 3.22
C LEU A 15 2.73 6.56 2.59
N LEU A 16 3.05 6.98 1.37
CA LEU A 16 4.25 6.53 0.66
C LEU A 16 5.53 6.90 1.41
N VAL A 17 5.66 8.16 1.85
CA VAL A 17 6.83 8.63 2.62
C VAL A 17 6.97 7.83 3.91
N LYS A 18 5.91 7.74 4.71
CA LYS A 18 5.97 7.02 6.01
C LYS A 18 6.20 5.51 5.84
N THR A 19 5.70 4.91 4.76
CA THR A 19 5.95 3.48 4.46
C THR A 19 7.42 3.25 4.09
N ARG A 20 8.00 4.12 3.25
CA ARG A 20 9.42 4.07 2.87
C ARG A 20 10.34 4.17 4.09
N GLU A 21 9.99 5.05 5.02
CA GLU A 21 10.70 5.23 6.29
C GLU A 21 10.48 4.09 7.30
N GLY A 22 9.64 3.09 6.99
CA GLY A 22 9.31 2.00 7.91
C GLY A 22 8.46 2.43 9.12
N ARG A 23 7.82 3.59 9.05
CA ARG A 23 7.00 4.15 10.15
C ARG A 23 5.55 3.65 10.15
N LEU A 24 5.17 2.88 9.14
CA LEU A 24 3.83 2.28 9.03
C LEU A 24 3.93 0.76 9.11
N PRO A 25 3.29 0.12 10.10
CA PRO A 25 3.27 -1.33 10.23
C PRO A 25 2.21 -1.89 9.27
N TRP A 26 2.62 -2.21 8.05
CA TRP A 26 1.74 -2.89 7.11
C TRP A 26 1.58 -4.37 7.48
N PHE A 27 0.36 -4.87 7.39
CA PHE A 27 0.01 -6.26 7.68
C PHE A 27 -0.55 -6.92 6.43
N THR A 28 -0.37 -8.23 6.32
CA THR A 28 -1.07 -9.05 5.34
C THR A 28 -2.55 -9.15 5.69
N THR A 29 -3.39 -9.24 4.67
CA THR A 29 -4.82 -9.54 4.84
C THR A 29 -5.11 -10.99 4.44
N ALA A 30 -6.36 -11.42 4.61
CA ALA A 30 -6.81 -12.71 4.09
C ALA A 30 -6.77 -12.78 2.56
N SER A 31 -6.78 -11.64 1.87
CA SER A 31 -6.70 -11.57 0.41
C SER A 31 -5.24 -11.51 -0.04
N PRO A 32 -4.82 -12.40 -0.96
CA PRO A 32 -3.52 -12.30 -1.60
C PRO A 32 -3.36 -10.93 -2.28
N LEU A 33 -2.16 -10.35 -2.22
CA LEU A 33 -1.87 -9.03 -2.80
C LEU A 33 -2.74 -7.89 -2.23
N SER A 34 -3.11 -8.00 -0.96
CA SER A 34 -3.75 -6.93 -0.22
C SER A 34 -3.08 -6.76 1.14
N TYR A 35 -2.72 -5.52 1.44
CA TYR A 35 -2.01 -5.13 2.65
C TYR A 35 -2.76 -3.99 3.32
N SER A 36 -2.80 -4.01 4.65
CA SER A 36 -3.54 -3.02 5.43
C SER A 36 -2.66 -2.39 6.51
N VAL A 37 -2.95 -1.13 6.83
CA VAL A 37 -2.41 -0.44 7.99
C VAL A 37 -3.57 0.20 8.75
N ALA A 38 -3.57 0.01 10.07
CA ALA A 38 -4.58 0.56 10.95
C ALA A 38 -4.13 1.90 11.55
N PHE A 39 -5.11 2.79 11.70
CA PHE A 39 -5.04 4.03 12.45
C PHE A 39 -6.06 3.96 13.60
N SER A 40 -6.10 4.99 14.45
CA SER A 40 -6.93 5.00 15.67
C SER A 40 -8.42 4.75 15.43
N SER A 41 -8.96 5.17 14.28
CA SER A 41 -10.39 5.11 13.97
C SER A 41 -10.66 4.79 12.49
N SER A 42 -9.65 4.29 11.78
CA SER A 42 -9.73 3.98 10.36
C SER A 42 -8.66 2.99 9.98
N SER A 43 -8.80 2.38 8.82
CA SER A 43 -7.74 1.60 8.19
C SER A 43 -7.57 2.03 6.75
N VAL A 44 -6.37 1.80 6.23
CA VAL A 44 -6.07 1.98 4.82
C VAL A 44 -5.60 0.66 4.27
N THR A 45 -6.21 0.25 3.17
CA THR A 45 -5.89 -1.01 2.48
C THR A 45 -5.42 -0.68 1.06
N ILE A 46 -4.24 -1.18 0.69
CA ILE A 46 -3.75 -1.15 -0.69
C ILE A 46 -3.81 -2.56 -1.25
N ARG A 47 -4.49 -2.74 -2.38
CA ARG A 47 -4.60 -4.02 -3.08
C ARG A 47 -4.25 -3.91 -4.54
N ARG A 48 -3.82 -5.03 -5.12
CA ARG A 48 -3.61 -5.17 -6.56
C ARG A 48 -4.72 -6.04 -7.16
N ALA A 49 -5.46 -5.50 -8.13
CA ALA A 49 -6.59 -6.21 -8.76
C ALA A 49 -6.13 -7.31 -9.73
N GLY A 50 -4.95 -7.15 -10.33
CA GLY A 50 -4.33 -8.12 -11.25
C GLY A 50 -3.39 -7.44 -12.25
N PRO A 51 -2.57 -8.19 -12.99
CA PRO A 51 -1.67 -7.61 -14.00
C PRO A 51 -2.37 -7.18 -15.30
N THR A 52 -3.61 -7.64 -15.52
CA THR A 52 -4.40 -7.40 -16.73
C THR A 52 -5.74 -6.69 -16.45
N VAL A 53 -5.97 -6.28 -15.20
CA VAL A 53 -7.24 -5.70 -14.74
C VAL A 53 -6.98 -4.26 -14.31
N PHE A 54 -7.47 -3.30 -15.09
CA PHE A 54 -7.50 -1.91 -14.67
C PHE A 54 -8.74 -1.61 -13.82
N PRO A 55 -8.59 -0.86 -12.72
CA PRO A 55 -7.36 -0.31 -12.19
C PRO A 55 -6.46 -1.37 -11.51
N ASP A 56 -5.16 -1.36 -11.85
CA ASP A 56 -4.20 -2.35 -11.35
C ASP A 56 -4.03 -2.26 -9.83
N TYR A 57 -4.10 -1.05 -9.27
CA TYR A 57 -3.93 -0.74 -7.84
C TYR A 57 -5.13 0.03 -7.31
N VAL A 58 -5.61 -0.37 -6.14
CA VAL A 58 -6.75 0.23 -5.44
C VAL A 58 -6.37 0.51 -4.00
N LEU A 59 -6.50 1.76 -3.58
CA LEU A 59 -6.35 2.19 -2.20
C LEU A 59 -7.74 2.49 -1.63
N SER A 60 -8.16 1.76 -0.61
CA SER A 60 -9.43 1.98 0.09
C SER A 60 -9.17 2.51 1.50
N ILE A 61 -9.98 3.46 1.94
CA ILE A 61 -10.03 3.97 3.31
C ILE A 61 -11.29 3.43 3.95
N GLN A 62 -11.15 2.78 5.10
CA GLN A 62 -12.29 2.22 5.84
C GLN A 62 -12.41 2.89 7.22
N ASN A 63 -13.64 3.04 7.72
CA ASN A 63 -13.88 3.47 9.09
C ASN A 63 -13.64 2.32 10.09
N ASP A 64 -13.84 2.61 11.37
CA ASP A 64 -13.75 1.64 12.48
C ASP A 64 -14.72 0.45 12.35
N SER A 65 -15.82 0.66 11.63
CA SER A 65 -16.84 -0.35 11.34
C SER A 65 -16.51 -1.20 10.11
N GLY A 66 -15.38 -0.92 9.44
CA GLY A 66 -14.94 -1.60 8.21
C GLY A 66 -15.65 -1.13 6.94
N GLU A 67 -16.51 -0.11 7.04
CA GLU A 67 -17.18 0.48 5.88
C GLU A 67 -16.20 1.32 5.07
N GLU A 68 -16.22 1.14 3.75
CA GLU A 68 -15.41 1.94 2.84
C GLU A 68 -15.92 3.39 2.80
N ILE A 69 -15.09 4.31 3.26
CA ILE A 69 -15.36 5.76 3.22
C ILE A 69 -15.00 6.32 1.84
N GLU A 70 -13.87 5.89 1.29
CA GLU A 70 -13.29 6.47 0.08
C GLU A 70 -12.37 5.46 -0.62
N THR A 71 -12.29 5.56 -1.94
CA THR A 71 -11.41 4.73 -2.76
C THR A 71 -10.64 5.55 -3.79
N CYS A 72 -9.33 5.35 -3.84
CA CYS A 72 -8.47 5.87 -4.90
C CYS A 72 -8.06 4.76 -5.86
N THR A 73 -8.22 5.02 -7.16
CA THR A 73 -7.73 4.16 -8.23
C THR A 73 -7.03 4.98 -9.30
N ALA A 74 -6.12 4.33 -10.03
CA ALA A 74 -5.55 4.84 -11.27
C ALA A 74 -6.08 3.99 -12.43
N PHE A 75 -7.01 4.54 -13.20
CA PHE A 75 -7.66 3.81 -14.30
C PHE A 75 -6.75 3.57 -15.51
N THR A 76 -5.67 4.34 -15.62
CA THR A 76 -4.66 4.21 -16.66
C THR A 76 -3.26 4.33 -16.07
N ARG A 77 -2.25 3.85 -16.79
CA ARG A 77 -0.84 4.04 -16.43
C ARG A 77 -0.36 5.49 -16.56
N THR A 78 -1.11 6.31 -17.30
CA THR A 78 -0.84 7.75 -17.47
C THR A 78 -1.46 8.60 -16.37
N ASP A 79 -2.30 8.02 -15.51
CA ASP A 79 -2.82 8.70 -14.34
C ASP A 79 -1.65 9.11 -13.43
N PRO A 80 -1.54 10.39 -13.02
CA PRO A 80 -0.47 10.86 -12.15
C PRO A 80 -0.32 10.07 -10.84
N ARG A 81 -1.40 9.42 -10.37
CA ARG A 81 -1.43 8.65 -9.13
C ARG A 81 -0.93 7.22 -9.32
N TYR A 82 -0.83 6.72 -10.56
CA TYR A 82 -0.47 5.33 -10.84
C TYR A 82 0.89 4.97 -10.23
N SER A 83 1.91 5.79 -10.46
CA SER A 83 3.26 5.55 -9.93
C SER A 83 3.28 5.55 -8.40
N ALA A 84 2.58 6.49 -7.76
CA ALA A 84 2.51 6.59 -6.32
C ALA A 84 1.81 5.37 -5.68
N LEU A 85 0.70 4.91 -6.27
CA LEU A 85 -0.03 3.72 -5.82
C LEU A 85 0.79 2.43 -6.04
N GLU A 86 1.47 2.31 -7.18
CA GLU A 86 2.35 1.19 -7.47
C GLU A 86 3.51 1.11 -6.46
N GLU A 87 4.18 2.23 -6.19
CA GLU A 87 5.27 2.29 -5.22
C GLU A 87 4.77 1.97 -3.82
N LEU A 88 3.65 2.58 -3.40
CA LEU A 88 3.05 2.32 -2.10
C LEU A 88 2.77 0.83 -1.91
N PHE A 89 2.17 0.18 -2.91
CA PHE A 89 1.92 -1.26 -2.89
C PHE A 89 3.21 -2.08 -2.74
N LYS A 90 4.26 -1.75 -3.50
CA LYS A 90 5.55 -2.47 -3.44
C LYS A 90 6.19 -2.36 -2.06
N TYR A 91 6.21 -1.18 -1.46
CA TYR A 91 6.78 -0.99 -0.12
C TYR A 91 5.90 -1.62 0.97
N ALA A 92 4.58 -1.46 0.89
CA ALA A 92 3.63 -2.11 1.80
C ALA A 92 3.82 -3.63 1.81
N ARG A 93 3.93 -4.25 0.62
CA ARG A 93 4.25 -5.67 0.49
C ARG A 93 5.55 -6.02 1.21
N ARG A 94 6.66 -5.37 0.85
CA ARG A 94 7.99 -5.70 1.40
C ARG A 94 7.98 -5.67 2.93
N LYS A 95 7.32 -4.67 3.52
CA LYS A 95 7.17 -4.53 4.97
C LYS A 95 6.27 -5.60 5.58
N ALA A 96 5.10 -5.84 4.99
CA ALA A 96 4.15 -6.82 5.52
C ALA A 96 4.66 -8.27 5.45
N THR A 97 5.54 -8.57 4.49
CA THR A 97 6.05 -9.94 4.27
C THR A 97 7.48 -10.15 4.78
N ALA A 98 8.06 -9.18 5.49
CA ALA A 98 9.44 -9.24 5.97
C ALA A 98 10.46 -9.72 4.90
N VAL A 99 10.27 -9.26 3.66
CA VAL A 99 11.08 -9.76 2.52
C VAL A 99 12.54 -9.38 2.67
N ASP A 100 12.82 -8.24 3.29
CA ASP A 100 14.17 -7.70 3.40
C ASP A 100 14.96 -8.49 4.43
N GLU A 101 14.32 -8.82 5.55
CA GLU A 101 14.83 -9.71 6.58
C GLU A 101 15.07 -11.12 6.03
N THR A 102 14.10 -11.64 5.25
CA THR A 102 14.22 -12.96 4.61
C THR A 102 15.38 -13.02 3.63
N ILE A 103 15.56 -11.98 2.80
CA ILE A 103 16.69 -11.91 1.85
C ILE A 103 18.01 -11.86 2.61
N ALA A 104 18.11 -11.06 3.67
CA ALA A 104 19.34 -10.95 4.46
C ALA A 104 19.72 -12.30 5.09
N GLN A 105 18.75 -13.02 5.65
CA GLN A 105 18.97 -14.35 6.21
C GLN A 105 19.48 -15.34 5.15
N ILE A 106 18.87 -15.37 3.96
CA ILE A 106 19.32 -16.26 2.87
C ILE A 106 20.76 -15.92 2.44
N GLN A 107 21.13 -14.65 2.42
CA GLN A 107 22.48 -14.22 2.06
C GLN A 107 23.51 -14.63 3.11
N GLU A 108 23.16 -14.57 4.39
CA GLU A 108 24.00 -15.05 5.49
C GLU A 108 24.22 -16.57 5.38
N GLU A 109 23.16 -17.35 5.20
CA GLU A 109 23.24 -18.80 5.01
C GLU A 109 24.11 -19.21 3.80
N LEU A 110 24.06 -18.44 2.70
CA LEU A 110 24.89 -18.69 1.52
C LEU A 110 26.37 -18.34 1.71
N ALA A 111 26.72 -17.46 2.65
CA ALA A 111 28.10 -17.07 2.91
C ALA A 111 28.85 -18.07 3.81
N GLU A 112 28.13 -18.92 4.52
CA GLU A 112 28.68 -19.95 5.42
C GLU A 112 28.93 -21.32 4.72
N VAL A 113 28.50 -21.47 3.46
CA VAL A 113 28.70 -22.67 2.61
C VAL A 113 29.94 -22.52 1.74
#